data_AF-A0A2T4X8N2-F1
#
_entry.id   AF-A0A2T4X8N2-F1
#
_cell.length_a   1.000
_cell.length_b   1.000
_cell.length_c   1.000
_cell.angle_alpha   90.00
_cell.angle_beta   90.00
_cell.angle_gamma   90.00
#
_symmetry.space_group_name_H-M   'P 1'
#
loop_
_entity.id
_entity.type
_entity.pdbx_description
1 polymer ?
#
loop_
_entity_poly.entity_id
_entity_poly.type
_entity_poly.pdbx_seq_one_letter_code
_entity_poly.pdbx_strand_id
1 'polypeptide(L)'
;MRLWSYQHPSVLETLQKGERYVCAWAHVPGERWQNAFRWMGGQMALRDIPVGENAPVWAWHSVNRLGGKPDEDCADALLFGYQLAGGINVLELEVPGHLVLASCYGYWNNILDRFIGGLAPEPQDVAACFAVHLTPHRGRPRLYFRAIQACLPYLEPDWLVAWEPLDSKRMRNITETSSKIEAAPQQITTRV
;
A
#
# COMPACT_ATOMS: atom_id res chain seq x y z
N MET A 1 -11.90 -5.31 12.22
CA MET A 1 -10.64 -5.89 11.71
C MET A 1 -9.55 -4.85 11.85
N ARG A 2 -8.46 -5.20 12.52
CA ARG A 2 -7.32 -4.31 12.71
C ARG A 2 -6.51 -4.19 11.42
N LEU A 3 -6.30 -2.95 10.95
CA LEU A 3 -5.53 -2.63 9.75
C LEU A 3 -4.60 -1.44 10.00
N TRP A 4 -3.59 -1.28 9.14
CA TRP A 4 -2.70 -0.12 9.14
C TRP A 4 -2.60 0.50 7.75
N SER A 5 -2.56 1.82 7.65
CA SER A 5 -2.49 2.50 6.36
C SER A 5 -1.51 3.66 6.40
N TYR A 6 -0.64 3.75 5.39
CA TYR A 6 0.21 4.92 5.18
C TYR A 6 -0.61 5.99 4.48
N GLN A 7 -0.77 7.15 5.13
CA GLN A 7 -1.63 8.21 4.64
C GLN A 7 -0.95 9.57 4.72
N HIS A 8 -1.25 10.42 3.74
CA HIS A 8 -0.85 11.83 3.77
C HIS A 8 -1.50 12.55 4.97
N PRO A 9 -0.84 13.56 5.59
CA PRO A 9 -1.40 14.30 6.72
C PRO A 9 -2.81 14.84 6.51
N SER A 10 -3.16 15.28 5.30
CA SER A 10 -4.52 15.76 5.00
C SER A 10 -5.62 14.70 5.20
N VAL A 11 -5.30 13.41 5.08
CA VAL A 11 -6.26 12.32 5.34
C VAL A 11 -6.52 12.22 6.84
N LEU A 12 -5.47 12.29 7.67
CA LEU A 12 -5.61 12.33 9.12
C LEU A 12 -6.43 13.55 9.55
N GLU A 13 -6.13 14.73 8.99
CA GLU A 13 -6.89 15.96 9.27
C GLU A 13 -8.38 15.82 8.91
N THR A 14 -8.70 15.15 7.80
CA THR A 14 -10.09 14.87 7.40
C THR A 14 -10.78 14.00 8.45
N LEU A 15 -10.15 12.90 8.87
CA LEU A 15 -10.71 12.01 9.88
C LEU A 15 -10.84 12.68 11.25
N GLN A 16 -9.88 13.53 11.64
CA GLN A 16 -9.93 14.29 12.90
C GLN A 16 -11.05 15.34 12.94
N LYS A 17 -11.52 15.80 11.78
CA LYS A 17 -12.71 16.67 11.67
C LYS A 17 -14.03 15.90 11.77
N GLY A 18 -13.98 14.57 11.88
CA GLY A 18 -15.17 13.72 11.85
C GLY A 18 -15.72 13.52 10.43
N GLU A 19 -14.89 13.72 9.41
CA GLU A 19 -15.29 13.57 8.01
C GLU A 19 -14.78 12.24 7.42
N ARG A 20 -15.62 11.59 6.60
CA ARG A 20 -15.24 10.40 5.83
C ARG A 20 -14.21 10.78 4.76
N TYR A 21 -13.14 10.01 4.66
CA TYR A 21 -12.19 10.13 3.55
C TYR A 21 -12.50 9.16 2.40
N VAL A 22 -12.47 9.67 1.18
CA VAL A 22 -12.53 8.89 -0.06
C VAL A 22 -11.33 9.24 -0.94
N CYS A 23 -10.75 8.24 -1.63
CA CYS A 23 -9.60 8.48 -2.50
C CYS A 23 -10.06 8.96 -3.88
N ALA A 24 -9.77 10.22 -4.20
CA ALA A 24 -10.05 10.77 -5.53
C ALA A 24 -9.11 10.15 -6.60
N TRP A 25 -9.64 9.88 -7.80
CA TRP A 25 -8.86 9.35 -8.92
C TRP A 25 -7.66 10.21 -9.33
N ALA A 26 -7.72 11.52 -9.05
CA ALA A 26 -6.60 12.44 -9.29
C ALA A 26 -5.34 12.08 -8.48
N HIS A 27 -5.46 11.29 -7.42
CA HIS A 27 -4.33 10.79 -6.63
C HIS A 27 -3.74 9.49 -7.18
N VAL A 28 -4.38 8.85 -8.15
CA VAL A 28 -3.91 7.59 -8.76
C VAL A 28 -3.08 7.90 -10.02
N PRO A 29 -1.80 7.47 -10.10
CA PRO A 29 -0.88 7.89 -11.16
C PRO A 29 -1.22 7.38 -12.57
N GLY A 30 -1.79 8.26 -13.41
CA GLY A 30 -1.98 7.96 -14.84
C GLY A 30 -2.96 6.82 -15.13
N GLU A 31 -3.26 6.62 -16.40
CA GLU A 31 -4.38 5.77 -16.83
C GLU A 31 -4.17 4.29 -16.49
N ARG A 32 -2.94 3.76 -16.65
CA ARG A 32 -2.67 2.33 -16.43
C ARG A 32 -2.84 1.92 -14.97
N TRP A 33 -2.40 2.77 -14.02
CA TRP A 33 -2.65 2.52 -12.60
C TRP A 33 -4.12 2.63 -12.26
N GLN A 34 -4.81 3.64 -12.81
CA GLN A 34 -6.25 3.77 -12.62
C GLN A 34 -7.00 2.54 -13.14
N ASN A 35 -6.60 1.95 -14.26
CA ASN A 35 -7.19 0.71 -14.77
C ASN A 35 -6.98 -0.48 -13.83
N ALA A 36 -5.77 -0.62 -13.26
CA ALA A 36 -5.52 -1.64 -12.24
C ALA A 36 -6.39 -1.43 -11.00
N PHE A 37 -6.55 -0.19 -10.55
CA PHE A 37 -7.33 0.16 -9.37
C PHE A 37 -8.84 -0.03 -9.61
N ARG A 38 -9.35 0.29 -10.81
CA ARG A 38 -10.72 -0.03 -11.23
C ARG A 38 -10.95 -1.53 -11.26
N TRP A 39 -9.97 -2.30 -11.75
CA TRP A 39 -10.05 -3.77 -11.73
C TRP A 39 -10.13 -4.30 -10.30
N MET A 40 -9.32 -3.78 -9.37
CA MET A 40 -9.42 -4.12 -7.95
C MET A 40 -10.79 -3.72 -7.38
N GLY A 41 -11.32 -2.56 -7.74
CA GLY A 41 -12.68 -2.14 -7.40
C GLY A 41 -13.74 -3.13 -7.93
N GLY A 42 -13.57 -3.67 -9.13
CA GLY A 42 -14.41 -4.75 -9.66
C GLY A 42 -14.31 -6.03 -8.81
N GLN A 43 -13.12 -6.39 -8.33
CA GLN A 43 -12.94 -7.54 -7.43
C GLN A 43 -13.63 -7.33 -6.07
N MET A 44 -13.64 -6.10 -5.57
CA MET A 44 -14.37 -5.73 -4.36
C MET A 44 -15.89 -5.81 -4.59
N ALA A 45 -16.39 -5.29 -5.71
CA ALA A 45 -17.82 -5.33 -6.05
C ALA A 45 -18.34 -6.77 -6.23
N LEU A 46 -17.54 -7.67 -6.82
CA LEU A 46 -17.86 -9.10 -6.94
C LEU A 46 -18.04 -9.81 -5.57
N ARG A 47 -17.65 -9.16 -4.48
CA ARG A 47 -17.74 -9.65 -3.09
C ARG A 47 -18.65 -8.77 -2.24
N ASP A 48 -19.56 -8.03 -2.88
CA ASP A 48 -20.54 -7.15 -2.26
C ASP A 48 -19.93 -6.03 -1.39
N ILE A 49 -18.68 -5.65 -1.65
CA ILE A 49 -18.05 -4.48 -1.02
C ILE A 49 -18.42 -3.24 -1.84
N PRO A 50 -19.02 -2.21 -1.23
CA PRO A 50 -19.53 -1.05 -1.96
C PRO A 50 -18.38 -0.15 -2.41
N VAL A 51 -17.91 -0.38 -3.63
CA VAL A 51 -16.96 0.52 -4.30
C VAL A 51 -17.79 1.59 -5.00
N GLY A 52 -17.83 2.79 -4.41
CA GLY A 52 -18.46 3.96 -5.03
C GLY A 52 -17.68 4.45 -6.25
N GLU A 53 -17.79 5.75 -6.55
CA GLU A 53 -17.09 6.35 -7.69
C GLU A 53 -15.60 6.66 -7.43
N ASN A 54 -15.09 6.27 -6.27
CA ASN A 54 -13.75 6.61 -5.79
C ASN A 54 -12.77 5.46 -5.99
N ALA A 55 -11.48 5.79 -6.00
CA ALA A 55 -10.42 4.79 -6.00
C ALA A 55 -10.41 4.03 -4.65
N PRO A 56 -10.03 2.74 -4.63
CA PRO A 56 -9.85 2.03 -3.37
C PRO A 56 -8.72 2.66 -2.52
N VAL A 57 -8.82 2.50 -1.20
CA VAL A 57 -7.80 2.88 -0.23
C VAL A 57 -7.04 1.63 0.19
N TRP A 58 -5.71 1.68 0.12
CA TRP A 58 -4.86 0.56 0.51
C TRP A 58 -4.51 0.60 2.00
N ALA A 59 -4.50 -0.57 2.61
CA ALA A 59 -4.07 -0.81 3.97
C ALA A 59 -3.33 -2.16 4.06
N TRP A 60 -2.76 -2.41 5.22
CA TRP A 60 -2.06 -3.63 5.60
C TRP A 60 -2.85 -4.34 6.68
N HIS A 61 -3.03 -5.65 6.52
CA HIS A 61 -3.51 -6.51 7.59
C HIS A 61 -2.34 -7.22 8.29
N SER A 62 -1.31 -7.60 7.53
CA SER A 62 -0.20 -8.37 8.08
C SER A 62 1.08 -8.21 7.28
N VAL A 63 2.15 -7.84 7.97
CA VAL A 63 3.52 -7.80 7.46
C VAL A 63 4.42 -8.64 8.36
N ASN A 64 5.31 -9.45 7.78
CA ASN A 64 6.27 -10.35 8.43
C ASN A 64 5.66 -11.47 9.32
N ARG A 65 4.49 -11.24 9.92
CA ARG A 65 3.69 -12.17 10.71
C ARG A 65 2.21 -11.80 10.63
N LEU A 66 1.33 -12.73 11.00
CA LEU A 66 -0.11 -12.47 11.06
C LEU A 66 -0.41 -11.38 12.11
N GLY A 67 -1.16 -10.35 11.71
CA GLY A 67 -1.44 -9.16 12.52
C GLY A 67 -0.22 -8.25 12.75
N GLY A 68 0.87 -8.44 11.98
CA GLY A 68 2.03 -7.56 12.05
C GLY A 68 1.77 -6.21 11.39
N LYS A 69 2.03 -5.13 12.14
CA LYS A 69 2.06 -3.74 11.67
C LYS A 69 3.16 -3.56 10.60
N PRO A 70 2.92 -2.82 9.51
CA PRO A 70 3.94 -2.51 8.53
C PRO A 70 4.97 -1.52 9.10
N ASP A 71 6.23 -1.65 8.69
CA ASP A 71 7.39 -0.89 9.20
C ASP A 71 7.99 0.05 8.13
N GLU A 72 9.10 0.71 8.44
CA GLU A 72 9.77 1.63 7.53
C GLU A 72 10.18 0.97 6.21
N ASP A 73 10.64 -0.29 6.25
CA ASP A 73 11.03 -1.05 5.06
C ASP A 73 9.84 -1.25 4.10
N CYS A 74 8.63 -1.46 4.65
CA CYS A 74 7.41 -1.52 3.86
C CYS A 74 7.05 -0.18 3.23
N ALA A 75 7.32 0.92 3.93
CA ALA A 75 7.08 2.26 3.41
C ALA A 75 8.07 2.59 2.27
N ASP A 76 9.35 2.25 2.40
CA ASP A 76 10.38 2.44 1.37
C ASP A 76 10.05 1.67 0.09
N ALA A 77 9.48 0.47 0.21
CA ALA A 77 9.08 -0.34 -0.93
C ALA A 77 7.83 0.17 -1.67
N LEU A 78 7.00 0.99 -1.02
CA LEU A 78 5.69 1.40 -1.54
C LEU A 78 5.62 2.87 -1.96
N LEU A 79 6.30 3.74 -1.22
CA LEU A 79 6.12 5.17 -1.33
C LEU A 79 7.19 5.76 -2.23
N PHE A 80 6.77 6.56 -3.19
CA PHE A 80 7.70 7.35 -3.98
C PHE A 80 8.25 8.50 -3.14
N GLY A 81 9.51 8.91 -3.41
CA GLY A 81 10.19 9.94 -2.62
C GLY A 81 9.43 11.28 -2.48
N TYR A 82 8.59 11.65 -3.46
CA TYR A 82 7.76 12.86 -3.38
C TYR A 82 6.63 12.72 -2.34
N GLN A 83 6.13 11.51 -2.08
CA GLN A 83 5.11 11.26 -1.06
C GLN A 83 5.70 11.40 0.35
N LEU A 84 6.99 11.08 0.51
CA LEU A 84 7.70 11.23 1.79
C LEU A 84 7.99 12.70 2.13
N ALA A 85 8.12 13.58 1.13
CA ALA A 85 8.42 15.00 1.33
C ALA A 85 7.29 15.75 2.07
N GLY A 86 6.04 15.34 1.87
CA GLY A 86 4.86 15.89 2.58
C GLY A 86 4.66 15.33 3.99
N GLY A 87 5.49 14.37 4.41
CA GLY A 87 5.24 13.57 5.60
C GLY A 87 4.17 12.49 5.37
N ILE A 88 4.23 11.44 6.16
CA ILE A 88 3.29 10.30 6.11
C ILE A 88 2.93 9.95 7.55
N ASN A 89 1.66 9.66 7.78
CA ASN A 89 1.18 9.07 9.02
C ASN A 89 0.88 7.59 8.79
N VAL A 90 1.24 6.76 9.77
CA VAL A 90 0.77 5.39 9.86
C VAL A 90 -0.50 5.42 10.69
N LEU A 91 -1.65 5.26 10.04
CA LEU A 91 -2.93 5.14 10.71
C LEU A 91 -3.14 3.70 11.15
N GLU A 92 -3.68 3.52 12.34
CA GLU A 92 -4.13 2.24 12.86
C GLU A 92 -5.66 2.26 12.98
N LEU A 93 -6.30 1.30 12.32
CA LEU A 93 -7.73 1.32 12.01
C LEU A 93 -8.42 0.06 12.50
N GLU A 94 -9.67 0.20 12.97
CA GLU A 94 -10.58 -0.90 13.26
C GLU A 94 -11.76 -0.88 12.27
N VAL A 95 -11.63 -1.65 11.18
CA VAL A 95 -12.54 -1.60 10.04
C VAL A 95 -13.56 -2.75 10.07
N PRO A 96 -14.84 -2.53 9.76
CA PRO A 96 -15.81 -3.62 9.61
C PRO A 96 -15.35 -4.65 8.58
N GLY A 97 -15.26 -5.93 8.95
CA GLY A 97 -14.65 -6.97 8.11
C GLY A 97 -15.33 -7.17 6.75
N HIS A 98 -16.63 -6.86 6.64
CA HIS A 98 -17.39 -6.95 5.39
C HIS A 98 -17.04 -5.83 4.39
N LEU A 99 -16.24 -4.84 4.77
CA LEU A 99 -15.74 -3.77 3.87
C LEU A 99 -14.31 -4.02 3.40
N VAL A 100 -13.70 -5.14 3.79
CA VAL A 100 -12.29 -5.43 3.56
C VAL A 100 -12.12 -6.48 2.47
N LEU A 101 -11.44 -6.11 1.38
CA LEU A 101 -10.90 -7.09 0.45
C LEU A 101 -9.44 -7.36 0.78
N ALA A 102 -9.17 -8.52 1.40
CA ALA A 102 -7.80 -8.93 1.68
C ALA A 102 -7.13 -9.53 0.44
N SER A 103 -5.85 -9.23 0.24
CA SER A 103 -5.05 -9.70 -0.88
C SER A 103 -3.60 -9.95 -0.49
N CYS A 104 -2.91 -10.81 -1.24
CA CYS A 104 -1.48 -11.04 -1.10
C CYS A 104 -0.71 -9.94 -1.82
N TYR A 105 0.15 -9.21 -1.10
CA TYR A 105 0.92 -8.09 -1.63
C TYR A 105 1.72 -8.45 -2.89
N GLY A 106 2.50 -9.54 -2.84
CA GLY A 106 3.35 -9.93 -3.97
C GLY A 106 2.56 -10.24 -5.24
N TYR A 107 1.45 -10.98 -5.13
CA TYR A 107 0.61 -11.30 -6.29
C TYR A 107 -0.15 -10.08 -6.81
N TRP A 108 -0.55 -9.16 -5.93
CA TRP A 108 -1.09 -7.87 -6.38
C TRP A 108 -0.08 -7.10 -7.22
N ASN A 109 1.20 -7.03 -6.82
CA ASN A 109 2.22 -6.37 -7.63
C ASN A 109 2.41 -7.02 -9.00
N ASN A 110 2.41 -8.36 -9.08
CA ASN A 110 2.44 -9.05 -10.37
C ASN A 110 1.27 -8.62 -11.27
N ILE A 111 0.05 -8.52 -10.70
CA ILE A 111 -1.14 -8.07 -11.43
C ILE A 111 -1.01 -6.60 -11.85
N LEU A 112 -0.53 -5.73 -10.96
CA LEU A 112 -0.31 -4.32 -11.22
C LEU A 112 0.72 -4.12 -12.36
N ASP A 113 1.83 -4.84 -12.33
CA ASP A 113 2.87 -4.80 -13.36
C ASP A 113 2.32 -5.17 -14.75
N ARG A 114 1.38 -6.14 -14.81
CA ARG A 114 0.68 -6.48 -16.05
C ARG A 114 -0.13 -5.31 -16.59
N PHE A 115 -0.91 -4.65 -15.75
CA PHE A 115 -1.64 -3.44 -16.15
C PHE A 115 -0.71 -2.31 -16.59
N ILE A 116 0.38 -2.09 -15.87
CA ILE A 116 1.41 -1.11 -16.25
C ILE A 116 2.05 -1.49 -17.61
N GLY A 117 2.23 -2.77 -17.89
CA GLY A 117 2.68 -3.29 -19.18
C GLY A 117 1.63 -3.28 -20.30
N GLY A 118 0.38 -2.93 -20.01
CA GLY A 118 -0.73 -2.97 -20.97
C GLY A 118 -1.23 -4.40 -21.28
N LEU A 119 -1.02 -5.33 -20.35
CA LEU A 119 -1.36 -6.74 -20.49
C LEU A 119 -2.47 -7.13 -19.49
N ALA A 120 -3.24 -8.17 -19.82
CA ALA A 120 -4.22 -8.73 -18.90
C ALA A 120 -3.53 -9.46 -17.74
N PRO A 121 -4.11 -9.45 -16.52
CA PRO A 121 -3.62 -10.24 -15.40
C PRO A 121 -3.61 -11.75 -15.71
N GLU A 122 -2.61 -12.45 -15.21
CA GLU A 122 -2.52 -13.89 -15.34
C GLU A 122 -3.51 -14.59 -14.37
N PRO A 123 -4.32 -15.57 -14.81
CA PRO A 123 -5.32 -16.23 -13.97
C PRO A 123 -4.77 -16.82 -12.67
N GLN A 124 -3.58 -17.42 -12.73
CA GLN A 124 -2.90 -17.99 -11.57
C GLN A 124 -2.54 -16.94 -10.51
N ASP A 125 -2.09 -15.75 -10.93
CA ASP A 125 -1.78 -14.66 -10.02
C ASP A 125 -3.06 -14.09 -9.39
N VAL A 126 -4.14 -13.98 -10.17
CA VAL A 126 -5.45 -13.55 -9.66
C VAL A 126 -5.97 -14.50 -8.59
N ALA A 127 -5.95 -15.81 -8.85
CA ALA A 127 -6.38 -16.81 -7.89
C ALA A 127 -5.54 -16.78 -6.61
N ALA A 128 -4.21 -16.70 -6.76
CA ALA A 128 -3.29 -16.69 -5.63
C ALA A 128 -3.31 -15.37 -4.84
N CYS A 129 -3.67 -14.25 -5.49
CA CYS A 129 -3.82 -12.94 -4.86
C CYS A 129 -4.90 -12.95 -3.77
N PHE A 130 -6.03 -13.63 -4.01
CA PHE A 130 -7.15 -13.68 -3.07
C PHE A 130 -7.16 -14.94 -2.19
N ALA A 131 -6.23 -15.87 -2.39
CA ALA A 131 -6.07 -17.07 -1.55
C ALA A 131 -5.28 -16.76 -0.26
N VAL A 132 -5.71 -15.75 0.50
CA VAL A 132 -5.09 -15.34 1.76
C VAL A 132 -5.85 -15.88 2.97
N HIS A 133 -5.12 -16.23 4.03
CA HIS A 133 -5.69 -16.71 5.28
C HIS A 133 -5.49 -15.65 6.38
N LEU A 134 -6.59 -15.11 6.89
CA LEU A 134 -6.59 -14.08 7.94
C LEU A 134 -6.58 -14.67 9.35
N THR A 135 -6.73 -15.99 9.47
CA THR A 135 -6.69 -16.72 10.74
C THR A 135 -5.36 -17.48 10.87
N PRO A 136 -4.83 -17.63 12.09
CA PRO A 136 -3.63 -18.44 12.31
C PRO A 136 -3.86 -19.88 11.82
N HIS A 137 -2.93 -20.42 11.04
CA HIS A 137 -2.93 -21.85 10.78
C HIS A 137 -2.55 -22.61 12.06
N ARG A 138 -3.33 -23.61 12.44
CA ARG A 138 -2.87 -24.63 13.40
C ARG A 138 -1.86 -25.53 12.67
N GLY A 139 -0.57 -25.39 12.97
CA GLY A 139 0.50 -26.19 12.35
C GLY A 139 1.83 -25.46 12.28
N ARG A 140 2.84 -26.08 11.66
CA ARG A 140 4.16 -25.45 11.48
C ARG A 140 4.01 -24.14 10.68
N PRO A 141 4.69 -23.06 11.08
CA PRO A 141 4.70 -21.81 10.30
C PRO A 141 5.18 -22.09 8.88
N ARG A 142 4.58 -21.41 7.89
CA ARG A 142 5.21 -21.33 6.58
C ARG A 142 6.58 -20.66 6.75
N LEU A 143 7.63 -21.24 6.17
CA LEU A 143 8.99 -20.68 6.15
C LEU A 143 9.05 -19.27 5.55
N TYR A 144 8.01 -18.88 4.80
CA TYR A 144 7.88 -17.57 4.18
C TYR A 144 6.46 -17.02 4.42
N PHE A 145 6.36 -15.97 5.23
CA PHE A 145 5.11 -15.25 5.46
C PHE A 145 4.85 -14.31 4.30
N ARG A 146 3.73 -14.47 3.61
CA ARG A 146 3.32 -13.56 2.54
C ARG A 146 2.58 -12.38 3.17
N ALA A 147 3.06 -11.17 2.91
CA ALA A 147 2.41 -9.96 3.40
C ALA A 147 0.98 -9.84 2.84
N ILE A 148 0.04 -9.49 3.71
CA ILE A 148 -1.39 -9.39 3.42
C ILE A 148 -1.79 -7.91 3.46
N GLN A 149 -2.27 -7.43 2.33
CA GLN A 149 -2.88 -6.12 2.18
C GLN A 149 -4.40 -6.21 2.26
N ALA A 150 -5.00 -5.04 2.39
CA ALA A 150 -6.43 -4.83 2.40
C ALA A 150 -6.77 -3.65 1.49
N CYS A 151 -7.81 -3.79 0.68
CA CYS A 151 -8.43 -2.69 -0.05
C CYS A 151 -9.75 -2.31 0.62
N LEU A 152 -9.96 -1.01 0.80
CA LEU A 152 -11.11 -0.41 1.46
C LEU A 152 -11.80 0.58 0.50
N PRO A 153 -13.12 0.75 0.56
CA PRO A 153 -13.81 1.72 -0.30
C PRO A 153 -13.64 3.18 0.15
N TYR A 154 -13.39 3.39 1.45
CA TYR A 154 -13.23 4.69 2.11
C TYR A 154 -12.63 4.49 3.51
N LEU A 155 -12.42 5.57 4.26
CA LEU A 155 -12.06 5.54 5.68
C LEU A 155 -13.08 6.35 6.49
N GLU A 156 -13.60 5.79 7.58
CA GLU A 156 -14.44 6.53 8.53
C GLU A 156 -13.64 7.05 9.73
N PRO A 157 -14.04 8.20 10.31
CA PRO A 157 -13.44 8.73 11.54
C PRO A 157 -13.45 7.71 12.69
N ASP A 158 -14.58 7.05 12.91
CA ASP A 158 -14.78 6.13 14.03
C ASP A 158 -13.94 4.83 13.91
N TRP A 159 -13.33 4.60 12.75
CA TRP A 159 -12.39 3.48 12.58
C TRP A 159 -11.00 3.83 13.08
N LEU A 160 -10.65 5.11 13.21
CA LEU A 160 -9.31 5.53 13.64
C LEU A 160 -9.10 5.21 15.12
N VAL A 161 -8.14 4.32 15.40
CA VAL A 161 -7.80 3.94 16.78
C VAL A 161 -6.56 4.66 17.27
N ALA A 162 -5.53 4.74 16.43
CA ALA A 162 -4.30 5.45 16.74
C ALA A 162 -3.65 5.93 15.44
N TRP A 163 -2.69 6.85 15.57
CA TRP A 163 -1.84 7.26 14.47
C TRP A 163 -0.49 7.70 15.00
N GLU A 164 0.53 7.58 14.16
CA GLU A 164 1.85 8.13 14.41
C GLU A 164 2.48 8.63 13.10
N PRO A 165 3.34 9.65 13.15
CA PRO A 165 4.18 10.00 12.00
C PRO A 165 5.10 8.83 11.66
N LEU A 166 5.26 8.53 10.37
CA LEU A 166 6.28 7.60 9.89
C LEU A 166 7.67 8.19 10.19
N ASP A 167 8.53 7.41 10.86
CA ASP A 167 9.92 7.84 11.13
C ASP A 167 10.77 7.75 9.84
N SER A 168 10.69 8.81 9.04
CA SER A 168 11.41 8.92 7.77
C SER A 168 12.90 9.28 7.92
N LYS A 169 13.45 9.32 9.14
CA LYS A 169 14.85 9.72 9.35
C LYS A 169 15.83 8.71 8.75
N ARG A 170 15.49 7.41 8.76
CA ARG A 170 16.31 6.37 8.11
C ARG A 170 16.22 6.43 6.58
N MET A 171 15.03 6.67 6.05
CA MET A 171 14.75 6.72 4.60
C MET A 171 15.50 7.88 3.90
N ARG A 172 15.60 9.05 4.55
CA ARG A 172 16.27 10.25 4.00
C ARG A 172 17.79 10.11 3.80
N ASN A 173 18.46 9.27 4.57
CA ASN A 173 19.93 9.12 4.48
C ASN A 173 20.38 8.35 3.21
N ILE A 174 19.50 7.55 2.61
CA ILE A 174 19.81 6.78 1.40
C ILE A 174 19.79 7.68 0.15
N THR A 175 18.85 8.63 0.10
CA THR A 175 18.71 9.58 -1.02
C THR A 175 19.89 10.56 -1.09
N GLU A 176 20.38 11.07 0.05
CA GLU A 176 21.56 11.94 0.09
C GLU A 176 22.87 11.20 -0.28
N THR A 177 22.96 9.91 0.02
CA THR A 177 24.12 9.10 -0.33
C THR A 177 24.14 8.81 -1.84
N SER A 178 22.99 8.57 -2.47
CA SER A 178 22.88 8.35 -3.92
C SER A 178 23.18 9.62 -4.72
N SER A 179 22.70 10.79 -4.27
CA SER A 179 23.02 12.08 -4.90
C SER A 179 24.49 12.48 -4.80
N LYS A 180 25.23 11.97 -3.79
CA LYS A 180 26.68 12.19 -3.66
C LYS A 180 27.51 11.28 -4.56
N ILE A 181 26.99 10.12 -4.97
CA ILE A 181 27.68 9.19 -5.87
C ILE A 181 27.61 9.70 -7.32
N GLU A 182 26.51 10.34 -7.74
CA GLU A 182 26.39 10.94 -9.08
C GLU A 182 27.17 12.27 -9.23
N ALA A 183 27.49 12.95 -8.13
CA ALA A 183 28.21 14.23 -8.16
C ALA A 183 29.75 14.08 -8.14
N ALA A 184 30.30 12.87 -8.13
CA ALA A 184 31.75 12.66 -8.17
C ALA A 184 32.30 12.92 -9.59
N PRO A 185 33.19 13.91 -9.81
CA PRO A 185 33.73 14.18 -11.14
C PRO A 185 34.61 13.01 -11.60
N GLN A 186 34.30 12.46 -12.78
CA GLN A 186 35.16 11.48 -13.45
C GLN A 186 36.52 12.12 -13.73
N GLN A 187 37.55 11.73 -12.97
CA GLN A 187 38.93 12.05 -13.30
C GLN A 187 39.32 11.29 -14.57
N ILE A 188 39.24 11.99 -15.70
CA ILE A 188 39.80 11.53 -16.98
C ILE A 188 41.33 11.54 -16.82
N THR A 189 41.91 10.36 -16.67
CA THR A 189 43.35 10.14 -16.74
C THR A 189 43.72 9.83 -18.19
N THR A 190 44.07 10.86 -18.95
CA THR A 190 44.71 10.70 -20.26
C THR A 190 46.17 10.32 -20.02
N ARG A 191 46.58 9.10 -20.38
CA ARG A 191 48.00 8.76 -20.55
C ARG A 191 48.33 8.79 -22.04
N VAL A 192 49.35 9.59 -22.38
CA VAL A 192 49.99 9.69 -23.69
C VAL A 192 50.98 8.54 -23.85
#